data_AF-A0A539EJN2-F1
#
_entry.id   AF-A0A539EJN2-F1
#
_cell.length_a   1.000
_cell.length_b   1.000
_cell.length_c   1.000
_cell.angle_alpha   90.00
_cell.angle_beta   90.00
_cell.angle_gamma   90.00
#
_symmetry.space_group_name_H-M   'P 1'
#
loop_
_entity.id
_entity.type
_entity.pdbx_description
1 polymer ?
#
loop_
_entity_poly.entity_id
_entity_poly.type
_entity_poly.pdbx_seq_one_letter_code
_entity_poly.pdbx_strand_id
1 'polypeptide(L)'
;MLKRARGTLLTLGACLLVFRASAQAPQVPPQAHRYAAIHSLALTVRDVKAARAKVEAALKGAGAVSTVAPENQVGSDKVGYAQWSYAVPVKALQKLLKRLRKLGKVTRDVRQPSLPTEGGEVPTDKVLLNIAVDGPPVPEKT
;
A
#
# COMPACT_ATOMS: atom_id res chain seq x y z
N MET A 1 38.72 -29.13 53.10
CA MET A 1 39.12 -29.44 51.72
C MET A 1 37.88 -29.52 50.83
N LEU A 2 38.01 -28.90 49.66
CA LEU A 2 37.06 -28.65 48.56
C LEU A 2 36.05 -29.78 48.23
N LYS A 3 34.77 -29.43 47.98
CA LYS A 3 33.97 -29.93 46.82
C LYS A 3 32.70 -29.10 46.57
N ARG A 4 32.84 -28.16 45.62
CA ARG A 4 31.97 -27.85 44.46
C ARG A 4 30.44 -27.78 44.66
N ALA A 5 29.92 -26.56 44.77
CA ALA A 5 28.59 -26.20 44.28
C ALA A 5 28.70 -25.75 42.81
N ARG A 6 28.22 -26.59 41.88
CA ARG A 6 27.97 -26.23 40.48
C ARG A 6 26.46 -26.15 40.31
N GLY A 7 25.92 -24.96 40.04
CA GLY A 7 24.49 -24.86 39.72
C GLY A 7 23.89 -23.47 39.80
N THR A 8 24.53 -22.42 39.28
CA THR A 8 23.86 -21.11 39.11
C THR A 8 24.61 -20.22 38.14
N LEU A 9 24.71 -20.62 36.87
CA LEU A 9 25.27 -19.76 35.83
C LEU A 9 24.57 -20.00 34.48
N LEU A 10 23.25 -19.80 34.44
CA LEU A 10 22.49 -19.89 33.19
C LEU A 10 21.14 -19.15 33.26
N THR A 11 21.10 -17.96 33.85
CA THR A 11 19.89 -17.10 33.84
C THR A 11 20.21 -15.61 33.71
N LEU A 12 21.39 -15.26 33.17
CA LEU A 12 21.79 -13.88 32.88
C LEU A 12 22.27 -13.68 31.43
N GLY A 13 21.86 -14.59 30.53
CA GLY A 13 22.03 -14.45 29.08
C GLY A 13 20.72 -14.27 28.31
N ALA A 14 19.58 -14.17 29.00
CA ALA A 14 18.25 -14.19 28.38
C ALA A 14 17.54 -12.82 28.35
N CYS A 15 18.13 -11.76 28.93
CA CYS A 15 17.50 -10.43 28.97
C CYS A 15 17.99 -9.45 27.90
N LEU A 16 18.92 -9.83 27.02
CA LEU A 16 19.51 -8.93 26.01
C LEU A 16 19.07 -9.18 24.56
N LEU A 17 18.03 -10.00 24.33
CA LEU A 17 17.50 -10.27 22.98
C LEU A 17 16.01 -9.92 22.77
N VAL A 18 15.38 -9.19 23.70
CA VAL A 18 14.00 -8.69 23.51
C VAL A 18 13.99 -7.27 22.90
N PHE A 19 14.98 -6.97 22.04
CA PHE A 19 15.00 -5.77 21.21
C PHE A 19 15.02 -6.15 19.73
N ARG A 20 13.94 -6.79 19.29
CA ARG A 20 13.45 -6.64 17.92
C ARG A 20 11.95 -6.92 17.88
N ALA A 21 11.18 -6.05 18.51
CA ALA A 21 9.84 -5.74 18.04
C ALA A 21 10.00 -5.15 16.64
N SER A 22 10.19 -6.02 15.65
CA SER A 22 9.89 -5.70 14.27
C SER A 22 8.42 -5.33 14.28
N ALA A 23 8.12 -4.03 14.14
CA ALA A 23 6.81 -3.58 13.73
C ALA A 23 6.53 -4.25 12.38
N GLN A 24 5.98 -5.45 12.44
CA GLN A 24 5.63 -6.24 11.28
C GLN A 24 4.55 -5.42 10.59
N ALA A 25 4.86 -4.93 9.38
CA ALA A 25 3.91 -4.15 8.61
C ALA A 25 2.58 -4.93 8.59
N PRO A 26 1.44 -4.31 8.93
CA PRO A 26 0.18 -5.03 9.08
C PRO A 26 -0.08 -5.86 7.83
N GLN A 27 -0.04 -7.19 7.98
CA GLN A 27 -0.38 -8.11 6.91
C GLN A 27 -1.88 -7.99 6.70
N VAL A 28 -2.27 -7.31 5.62
CA VAL A 28 -3.68 -7.22 5.25
C VAL A 28 -4.10 -8.58 4.70
N PRO A 29 -5.16 -9.20 5.23
CA PRO A 29 -5.60 -10.51 4.79
C PRO A 29 -5.94 -10.46 3.28
N PRO A 30 -5.57 -11.50 2.52
CA PRO A 30 -5.85 -11.54 1.09
C PRO A 30 -7.36 -11.61 0.88
N GLN A 31 -7.87 -10.76 -0.02
CA GLN A 31 -9.30 -10.62 -0.31
C GLN A 31 -9.63 -11.33 -1.63
N ALA A 32 -10.76 -12.02 -1.70
CA ALA A 32 -11.25 -12.60 -2.95
C ALA A 32 -11.76 -11.47 -3.85
N HIS A 33 -11.16 -11.31 -5.03
CA HIS A 33 -11.58 -10.31 -6.01
C HIS A 33 -11.24 -10.71 -7.45
N ARG A 34 -11.99 -10.21 -8.44
CA ARG A 34 -11.80 -10.52 -9.87
C ARG A 34 -10.46 -10.07 -10.49
N TYR A 35 -9.70 -9.24 -9.78
CA TYR A 35 -8.38 -8.76 -10.22
C TYR A 35 -7.28 -9.75 -9.83
N ALA A 36 -6.13 -9.72 -10.52
CA ALA A 36 -4.98 -10.55 -10.16
C ALA A 36 -4.36 -10.16 -8.80
N ALA A 37 -4.48 -8.88 -8.42
CA ALA A 37 -4.02 -8.34 -7.14
C ALA A 37 -4.72 -7.00 -6.85
N ILE A 38 -4.65 -6.56 -5.59
CA ILE A 38 -4.83 -5.17 -5.19
C ILE A 38 -3.45 -4.57 -4.92
N HIS A 39 -3.20 -3.36 -5.44
CA HIS A 39 -2.01 -2.59 -5.16
C HIS A 39 -2.42 -1.26 -4.55
N SER A 40 -1.99 -0.96 -3.33
CA SER A 40 -2.29 0.29 -2.63
C SER A 40 -1.04 1.16 -2.57
N LEU A 41 -1.10 2.35 -3.15
CA LEU A 41 -0.06 3.36 -3.14
C LEU A 41 -0.57 4.62 -2.44
N ALA A 42 0.13 5.09 -1.41
CA ALA A 42 -0.11 6.39 -0.79
C ALA A 42 1.12 7.29 -0.94
N LEU A 43 0.89 8.55 -1.29
CA LEU A 43 1.91 9.55 -1.57
C LEU A 43 1.61 10.83 -0.80
N THR A 44 2.61 11.42 -0.17
CA THR A 44 2.55 12.81 0.30
C THR A 44 3.21 13.73 -0.71
N VAL A 45 2.49 14.75 -1.17
CA VAL A 45 2.91 15.72 -2.19
C VAL A 45 2.79 17.14 -1.66
N ARG A 46 3.52 18.08 -2.26
CA ARG A 46 3.42 19.51 -1.91
C ARG A 46 2.18 20.19 -2.51
N ASP A 47 1.77 19.74 -3.69
CA ASP A 47 0.63 20.28 -4.44
C ASP A 47 -0.22 19.11 -4.95
N VAL A 48 -1.38 18.91 -4.31
CA VAL A 48 -2.32 17.82 -4.63
C VAL A 48 -2.95 18.02 -6.01
N LYS A 49 -3.23 19.27 -6.41
CA LYS A 49 -3.86 19.57 -7.70
C LYS A 49 -2.91 19.24 -8.86
N ALA A 50 -1.64 19.66 -8.75
CA ALA A 50 -0.62 19.32 -9.74
C ALA A 50 -0.31 17.81 -9.75
N ALA A 51 -0.30 17.16 -8.59
CA ALA A 51 -0.12 15.71 -8.50
C ALA A 51 -1.25 14.95 -9.20
N ARG A 52 -2.51 15.36 -8.99
CA ARG A 52 -3.69 14.76 -9.62
C ARG A 52 -3.59 14.75 -11.15
N ALA A 53 -3.29 15.88 -11.76
CA ALA A 53 -3.15 15.96 -13.23
C ALA A 53 -2.08 15.00 -13.75
N LYS A 54 -0.97 14.83 -13.02
CA LYS A 54 0.10 13.89 -13.36
C LYS A 54 -0.30 12.43 -13.14
N VAL A 55 -1.07 12.13 -12.10
CA VAL A 55 -1.62 10.80 -11.81
C VAL A 55 -2.58 10.39 -12.94
N GLU A 56 -3.54 11.26 -13.29
CA GLU A 56 -4.51 11.02 -14.37
C GLU A 56 -3.81 10.81 -15.73
N ALA A 57 -2.82 11.64 -16.06
CA ALA A 57 -2.04 11.48 -17.28
C ALA A 57 -1.24 10.15 -17.29
N ALA A 58 -0.65 9.77 -16.15
CA ALA A 58 0.09 8.52 -16.03
C ALA A 58 -0.82 7.29 -16.17
N LEU A 59 -2.03 7.35 -15.59
CA LEU A 59 -3.05 6.31 -15.69
C LEU A 59 -3.56 6.15 -17.12
N LYS A 60 -3.90 7.25 -17.79
CA LYS A 60 -4.31 7.23 -19.20
C LYS A 60 -3.24 6.62 -20.09
N GLY A 61 -1.97 7.00 -19.88
CA GLY A 61 -0.83 6.44 -20.61
C GLY A 61 -0.52 4.98 -20.28
N ALA A 62 -1.04 4.43 -19.18
CA ALA A 62 -0.91 3.03 -18.79
C ALA A 62 -2.06 2.14 -19.29
N GLY A 63 -3.04 2.71 -20.01
CA GLY A 63 -4.27 2.01 -20.38
C GLY A 63 -5.12 1.63 -19.16
N ALA A 64 -5.00 2.38 -18.06
CA ALA A 64 -5.79 2.16 -16.87
C ALA A 64 -7.26 2.51 -17.16
N VAL A 65 -8.16 1.60 -16.80
CA VAL A 65 -9.60 1.81 -16.92
C VAL A 65 -10.12 2.12 -15.53
N SER A 66 -10.84 3.23 -15.39
CA SER A 66 -11.51 3.55 -14.13
C SER A 66 -12.47 2.42 -13.77
N THR A 67 -12.36 1.89 -12.55
CA THR A 67 -13.14 0.70 -12.12
C THR A 67 -14.57 1.01 -11.74
N VAL A 68 -15.23 1.93 -12.46
CA VAL A 68 -16.58 2.43 -12.14
C VAL A 68 -17.63 1.32 -12.21
N ALA A 69 -17.66 0.47 -11.19
CA ALA A 69 -18.89 0.03 -10.56
C ALA A 69 -19.25 1.13 -9.54
N PRO A 70 -20.48 1.67 -9.53
CA PRO A 70 -20.91 2.75 -8.62
C PRO A 70 -20.65 2.46 -7.14
N GLU A 71 -20.58 1.18 -6.79
CA GLU A 71 -20.62 0.63 -5.43
C GLU A 71 -19.31 0.83 -4.65
N ASN A 72 -18.20 1.15 -5.33
CA ASN A 72 -16.87 1.31 -4.73
C ASN A 72 -16.23 2.67 -5.02
N GLN A 73 -17.04 3.71 -5.32
CA GLN A 73 -16.53 5.08 -5.41
C GLN A 73 -16.12 5.61 -4.02
N VAL A 74 -14.97 5.18 -3.51
CA VAL A 74 -14.31 5.83 -2.38
C VAL A 74 -13.36 6.90 -2.92
N GLY A 75 -13.90 7.79 -3.76
CA GLY A 75 -13.21 8.99 -4.18
C GLY A 75 -13.63 10.13 -3.28
N SER A 76 -12.94 10.33 -2.14
CA SER A 76 -13.12 11.55 -1.36
C SER A 76 -12.08 12.58 -1.80
N ASP A 77 -12.53 13.66 -2.40
CA ASP A 77 -11.72 14.85 -2.65
C ASP A 77 -11.97 15.81 -1.49
N LYS A 78 -11.00 15.91 -0.59
CA LYS A 78 -10.99 16.91 0.49
C LYS A 78 -9.79 17.81 0.26
N VAL A 79 -9.85 19.05 0.73
CA VAL A 79 -8.70 19.96 0.61
C VAL A 79 -7.47 19.30 1.26
N GLY A 80 -6.44 19.02 0.46
CA GLY A 80 -5.24 18.31 0.92
C GLY A 80 -5.32 16.77 0.88
N TYR A 81 -6.34 16.16 0.26
CA TYR A 81 -6.47 14.71 0.16
C TYR A 81 -7.22 14.26 -1.10
N ALA A 82 -6.68 13.28 -1.81
CA ALA A 82 -7.39 12.65 -2.93
C ALA A 82 -7.13 11.15 -3.00
N GLN A 83 -8.19 10.35 -3.23
CA GLN A 83 -8.12 8.90 -3.36
C GLN A 83 -8.83 8.40 -4.63
N TRP A 84 -8.26 7.40 -5.30
CA TRP A 84 -8.85 6.78 -6.50
C TRP A 84 -8.55 5.28 -6.62
N SER A 85 -9.38 4.57 -7.39
CA SER A 85 -9.23 3.14 -7.68
C SER A 85 -9.34 2.84 -9.19
N TYR A 86 -8.31 2.22 -9.77
CA TYR A 86 -8.19 1.97 -11.21
C TYR A 86 -7.81 0.52 -11.52
N ALA A 87 -8.33 -0.04 -12.61
CA ALA A 87 -7.91 -1.34 -13.11
C ALA A 87 -6.78 -1.10 -14.09
N VAL A 88 -5.60 -1.60 -13.74
CA VAL A 88 -4.37 -1.39 -14.50
C VAL A 88 -3.91 -2.73 -15.07
N PRO A 89 -3.56 -2.82 -16.36
CA PRO A 89 -2.96 -4.03 -16.92
C PRO A 89 -1.70 -4.42 -16.14
N VAL A 90 -1.55 -5.71 -15.79
CA VAL A 90 -0.39 -6.22 -15.02
C VAL A 90 0.93 -5.82 -15.68
N LYS A 91 0.99 -5.86 -17.01
CA LYS A 91 2.17 -5.50 -17.81
C LYS A 91 2.57 -4.02 -17.67
N ALA A 92 1.61 -3.12 -17.43
CA ALA A 92 1.85 -1.69 -17.32
C ALA A 92 2.14 -1.23 -15.88
N LEU A 93 1.78 -2.03 -14.87
CA LEU A 93 1.80 -1.66 -13.46
C LEU A 93 3.18 -1.18 -12.98
N GLN A 94 4.25 -1.91 -13.26
CA GLN A 94 5.60 -1.56 -12.76
C GLN A 94 6.08 -0.21 -13.29
N LYS A 95 5.85 0.07 -14.58
CA LYS A 95 6.20 1.36 -15.19
C LYS A 95 5.36 2.49 -14.62
N LEU A 96 4.08 2.25 -14.38
CA LEU A 96 3.17 3.21 -13.75
C LEU A 96 3.61 3.53 -12.32
N LEU A 97 3.83 2.53 -11.47
CA LEU A 97 4.28 2.72 -10.09
C LEU A 97 5.60 3.51 -10.03
N LYS A 98 6.57 3.21 -10.91
CA LYS A 98 7.82 3.98 -10.99
C LYS A 98 7.59 5.46 -11.32
N ARG A 99 6.57 5.80 -12.11
CA ARG A 99 6.20 7.20 -12.39
C ARG A 99 5.50 7.84 -11.20
N LEU A 100 4.55 7.15 -10.58
CA LEU A 100 3.77 7.66 -9.45
C LEU A 100 4.64 7.91 -8.21
N ARG A 101 5.58 7.02 -7.90
CA ARG A 101 6.54 7.17 -6.79
C ARG A 101 7.44 8.40 -6.91
N LYS A 102 7.56 9.00 -8.11
CA LYS A 102 8.33 10.24 -8.32
C LYS A 102 7.54 11.50 -8.00
N LEU A 103 6.24 11.40 -7.78
CA LEU A 103 5.38 12.57 -7.54
C LEU A 103 5.52 13.11 -6.12
N GLY A 104 5.96 12.28 -5.17
CA GLY A 104 6.06 12.66 -3.76
C GLY A 104 6.71 11.59 -2.89
N LYS A 105 6.62 11.77 -1.58
CA LYS A 105 7.11 10.80 -0.59
C LYS A 105 6.12 9.64 -0.51
N VAL A 106 6.59 8.41 -0.72
CA VAL A 106 5.77 7.21 -0.57
C VAL A 106 5.53 6.94 0.91
N THR A 107 4.28 6.91 1.34
CA THR A 107 3.85 6.59 2.71
C THR A 107 3.26 5.19 2.82
N ARG A 108 2.74 4.65 1.71
CA ARG A 108 2.27 3.26 1.61
C ARG A 108 2.54 2.71 0.22
N ASP A 109 3.06 1.49 0.15
CA ASP A 109 3.23 0.77 -1.12
C ASP A 109 3.09 -0.73 -0.82
N VAL A 110 1.87 -1.24 -0.95
CA VAL A 110 1.52 -2.59 -0.53
C VAL A 110 0.80 -3.30 -1.66
N ARG A 111 1.28 -4.50 -1.99
CA ARG A 111 0.61 -5.42 -2.92
C ARG A 111 -0.03 -6.54 -2.14
N GLN A 112 -1.31 -6.78 -2.39
CA GLN A 112 -2.09 -7.87 -1.84
C GLN A 112 -2.47 -8.81 -2.99
N PRO A 113 -2.04 -10.09 -2.96
CA PRO A 113 -2.49 -11.05 -3.94
C PRO A 113 -3.98 -11.34 -3.77
N SER A 114 -4.68 -11.60 -4.88
CA SER A 114 -6.03 -12.14 -4.82
C SER A 114 -5.99 -13.57 -4.32
N LEU A 115 -6.96 -13.98 -3.51
CA LEU A 115 -7.24 -15.40 -3.35
C LEU A 115 -8.01 -15.92 -4.58
N PRO A 116 -7.70 -17.12 -5.09
CA PRO A 116 -8.57 -17.76 -6.06
C PRO A 116 -9.94 -18.00 -5.41
N THR A 117 -11.00 -17.50 -6.04
CA THR A 117 -12.36 -17.82 -5.61
C THR A 117 -12.63 -19.28 -5.97
N GLU A 118 -13.02 -20.13 -5.01
CA GLU A 118 -13.39 -21.53 -5.30
C GLU A 118 -14.52 -21.56 -6.33
N GLY A 119 -14.29 -22.22 -7.47
CA GLY A 119 -15.22 -22.26 -8.60
C GLY A 119 -15.38 -20.95 -9.39
N GLY A 120 -14.55 -19.94 -9.11
CA GLY A 120 -14.70 -18.59 -9.67
C GLY A 120 -13.85 -18.28 -10.89
N GLU A 121 -14.32 -17.26 -11.61
CA GLU A 121 -13.76 -16.67 -12.82
C GLU A 121 -12.24 -16.45 -12.74
N VAL A 122 -11.50 -16.79 -13.80
CA VAL A 122 -10.04 -16.63 -13.88
C VAL A 122 -9.68 -15.17 -13.55
N PRO A 123 -8.71 -14.92 -12.64
CA PRO A 123 -8.30 -13.56 -12.31
C PRO A 123 -7.94 -12.80 -13.58
N THR A 124 -8.55 -11.63 -13.76
CA THR A 124 -8.29 -10.79 -14.94
C THR A 124 -6.79 -10.44 -15.04
N ASP A 125 -6.31 -10.11 -16.24
CA ASP A 125 -4.94 -9.63 -16.49
C ASP A 125 -4.69 -8.20 -15.94
N LYS A 126 -5.49 -7.78 -14.96
CA LYS A 126 -5.54 -6.45 -14.39
C LYS A 126 -5.34 -6.51 -12.87
N VAL A 127 -4.71 -5.47 -12.35
CA VAL A 127 -4.53 -5.19 -10.92
C VAL A 127 -5.42 -4.02 -10.55
N LEU A 128 -6.10 -4.11 -9.43
CA LEU A 128 -6.80 -2.97 -8.84
C LEU A 128 -5.78 -2.09 -8.13
N LEU A 129 -5.49 -0.93 -8.70
CA LEU A 129 -4.59 0.08 -8.14
C LEU A 129 -5.39 1.12 -7.36
N ASN A 130 -5.22 1.13 -6.04
CA ASN A 130 -5.71 2.16 -5.14
C ASN A 130 -4.60 3.20 -4.94
N ILE A 131 -4.90 4.47 -5.19
CA ILE A 131 -3.96 5.59 -5.07
C ILE A 131 -4.54 6.57 -4.06
N ALA A 132 -3.77 6.92 -3.02
CA ALA A 132 -4.05 8.01 -2.11
C ALA A 132 -2.96 9.08 -2.23
N VAL A 133 -3.35 10.36 -2.25
CA VAL A 133 -2.45 11.51 -2.36
C VAL A 133 -2.81 12.50 -1.26
N ASP A 134 -1.90 12.62 -0.29
CA ASP A 134 -1.99 13.56 0.82
C ASP A 134 -1.20 14.83 0.50
N GLY A 135 -1.77 15.99 0.79
CA GLY A 135 -1.12 17.30 0.74
C GLY A 135 -0.62 17.74 2.12
N PRO A 136 0.05 18.91 2.21
CA PRO A 136 0.29 19.55 3.50
C PRO A 136 -1.04 19.85 4.21
N PRO A 137 -1.08 19.81 5.56
CA PRO A 137 -2.26 20.21 6.30
C PRO A 137 -2.64 21.65 5.93
N VAL A 138 -3.92 21.86 5.65
CA VAL A 138 -4.45 23.21 5.39
C VAL A 138 -4.43 23.95 6.73
N PRO A 139 -3.82 25.15 6.82
CA PRO A 139 -3.92 25.94 8.03
C PRO A 139 -5.40 26.24 8.29
N GLU A 140 -5.88 25.90 9.49
CA GLU A 140 -7.19 26.34 9.94
C GLU A 140 -7.21 27.87 9.90
N LYS A 141 -8.22 28.45 9.23
CA LYS A 141 -8.40 29.91 9.25
C LYS A 141 -8.73 30.30 10.69
N THR A 142 -7.76 30.85 11.41
CA THR A 142 -7.98 31.72 12.58
C THR A 142 -8.77 32.95 12.18
#